data_AF-A0A9E0RCD9-F1
#
_entry.id   AF-A0A9E0RCD9-F1
#
_cell.length_a   1.000
_cell.length_b   1.000
_cell.length_c   1.000
_cell.angle_alpha   90.00
_cell.angle_beta   90.00
_cell.angle_gamma   90.00
#
_symmetry.space_group_name_H-M   'P 1'
#
loop_
_entity.id
_entity.type
_entity.pdbx_description
1 polymer ?
#
loop_
_entity_poly.entity_id
_entity_poly.type
_entity_poly.pdbx_seq_one_letter_code
_entity_poly.pdbx_strand_id
1 'polypeptide(L)'
;MTRFTLNNRRWYAMELFSPEFGEQVRCCSPIMVYELTPMGGGGRRFELSFHHEVYPEGVQDKGYTIQTIERSDHYLLGRVVESDRLVLFLKLTSNWLYQHFDDRAVAAFLDKNNLTKDFA
;
A
#
# COMPACT_ATOMS: atom_id res chain seq x y z
N MET A 1 6.85 -21.61 6.04
CA MET A 1 5.96 -20.77 5.20
C MET A 1 6.47 -19.34 5.23
N THR A 2 6.65 -18.73 4.07
CA THR A 2 7.16 -17.36 3.93
C THR A 2 6.01 -16.38 4.21
N ARG A 3 6.19 -15.48 5.18
CA ARG A 3 5.16 -14.46 5.50
C ARG A 3 5.31 -13.25 4.60
N PHE A 4 4.20 -12.65 4.20
CA PHE A 4 4.17 -11.41 3.45
C PHE A 4 4.98 -10.34 4.19
N THR A 5 5.88 -9.68 3.47
CA THR A 5 6.81 -8.72 4.03
C THR A 5 6.93 -7.53 3.10
N LEU A 6 6.72 -6.34 3.66
CA LEU A 6 7.05 -5.08 3.00
C LEU A 6 8.56 -4.87 3.07
N ASN A 7 9.12 -4.42 1.96
CA ASN A 7 10.55 -4.16 1.81
C ASN A 7 10.73 -2.76 1.24
N ASN A 8 11.77 -2.07 1.72
CA ASN A 8 12.14 -0.76 1.23
C ASN A 8 12.42 -0.81 -0.29
N ARG A 9 12.09 0.30 -0.95
CA ARG A 9 12.27 0.54 -2.38
C ARG A 9 11.55 -0.49 -3.26
N ARG A 10 10.37 -0.94 -2.82
CA ARG A 10 9.50 -1.82 -3.61
C ARG A 10 8.08 -1.26 -3.69
N TRP A 11 7.46 -1.54 -4.83
CA TRP A 11 6.06 -1.25 -5.09
C TRP A 11 5.14 -2.31 -4.48
N TYR A 12 4.03 -1.85 -3.90
CA TYR A 12 2.96 -2.69 -3.37
C TYR A 12 1.60 -2.12 -3.77
N ALA A 13 0.59 -2.99 -3.77
CA ALA A 13 -0.79 -2.56 -3.82
C ALA A 13 -1.23 -2.20 -2.40
N MET A 14 -1.92 -1.08 -2.25
CA MET A 14 -2.49 -0.64 -0.98
C MET A 14 -3.98 -0.33 -1.16
N GLU A 15 -4.78 -0.86 -0.24
CA GLU A 15 -6.17 -0.50 -0.07
C GLU A 15 -6.37 0.12 1.31
N LEU A 16 -6.84 1.37 1.36
CA LEU A 16 -7.12 2.09 2.59
C LEU A 16 -8.63 2.15 2.79
N PHE A 17 -9.12 1.65 3.92
CA PHE A 17 -10.53 1.68 4.28
C PHE A 17 -10.77 2.76 5.33
N SER A 18 -11.70 3.67 5.06
CA SER A 18 -12.08 4.75 5.97
C SER A 18 -13.47 5.28 5.63
N PRO A 19 -14.31 5.63 6.64
CA PRO A 19 -15.58 6.32 6.41
C PRO A 19 -15.44 7.64 5.64
N GLU A 20 -14.26 8.28 5.68
CA GLU A 20 -13.99 9.54 4.97
C GLU A 20 -14.11 9.42 3.44
N PHE A 21 -14.06 8.20 2.89
CA PHE A 21 -14.21 7.94 1.47
C PHE A 21 -15.67 7.79 1.02
N GLY A 22 -16.63 8.02 1.92
CA GLY A 22 -18.07 7.93 1.61
C GLY A 22 -18.50 6.54 1.17
N GLU A 23 -19.39 6.44 0.18
CA GLU A 23 -19.94 5.17 -0.32
C GLU A 23 -18.90 4.23 -0.91
N GLN A 24 -17.76 4.74 -1.39
CA GLN A 24 -16.68 3.89 -1.89
C GLN A 24 -15.97 3.15 -0.76
N VAL A 25 -15.94 3.72 0.45
CA VAL A 25 -15.32 3.22 1.70
C VAL A 25 -13.81 2.93 1.59
N ARG A 26 -13.27 2.84 0.38
CA ARG A 26 -11.93 2.34 0.04
C ARG A 26 -11.25 3.25 -0.97
N CYS A 27 -9.99 3.57 -0.70
CA CYS A 27 -9.06 4.16 -1.66
C CYS A 27 -7.99 3.15 -2.06
N CYS A 28 -7.78 2.93 -3.36
CA CYS A 28 -6.77 2.03 -3.90
C CYS A 28 -5.60 2.84 -4.47
N SER A 29 -4.37 2.45 -4.15
CA SER A 29 -3.17 3.08 -4.71
C SER A 29 -2.01 2.08 -4.81
N PRO A 30 -1.25 2.07 -5.92
CA PRO A 30 0.13 1.62 -5.89
C PRO A 30 0.89 2.49 -4.89
N ILE A 31 1.76 1.87 -4.10
CA ILE A 31 2.63 2.59 -3.17
C ILE A 31 4.09 2.15 -3.31
N MET A 32 5.01 3.10 -3.26
CA MET A 32 6.44 2.82 -3.13
C MET A 32 6.82 2.93 -1.66
N VAL A 33 7.28 1.83 -1.06
CA VAL A 33 7.77 1.86 0.33
C VAL A 33 9.15 2.47 0.35
N TYR A 34 9.34 3.53 1.12
CA TYR A 34 10.65 4.16 1.31
C TYR A 34 11.37 3.57 2.51
N GLU A 35 10.68 3.50 3.64
CA GLU A 35 11.25 3.06 4.90
C GLU A 35 10.22 2.29 5.73
N LEU A 36 10.70 1.24 6.40
CA LEU A 36 9.94 0.43 7.33
C LEU A 36 10.76 0.18 8.60
N THR A 37 10.23 0.64 9.73
CA THR A 37 10.91 0.57 11.03
C THR A 37 10.02 -0.15 12.04
N PRO A 38 10.38 -1.38 12.46
CA PRO A 38 9.64 -2.07 13.53
C PRO A 38 9.69 -1.27 14.83
N MET A 39 8.53 -1.07 15.45
CA MET A 39 8.48 -0.49 16.79
C MET A 39 8.59 -1.64 17.79
N GLY A 40 9.61 -1.61 18.65
CA GLY A 40 9.80 -2.60 19.71
C GLY A 40 8.62 -2.68 20.67
N GLY A 41 8.65 -3.63 21.62
CA GLY A 41 7.68 -3.67 22.72
C GLY A 41 6.42 -4.51 22.50
N GLY A 42 6.47 -5.54 21.64
CA GLY A 42 5.44 -6.61 21.59
C GLY A 42 4.12 -6.25 20.89
N GLY A 43 3.86 -4.98 20.59
CA GLY A 43 2.61 -4.50 19.98
C GLY A 43 2.41 -4.79 18.49
N ARG A 44 3.34 -5.50 17.83
CA ARG A 44 3.33 -5.77 16.37
C ARG A 44 3.13 -4.50 15.52
N ARG A 45 3.76 -3.40 15.95
CA ARG A 45 3.70 -2.10 15.29
C ARG A 45 4.93 -1.84 14.45
N PHE A 46 4.77 -1.06 13.39
CA PHE A 46 5.88 -0.55 12.59
C PHE A 46 5.51 0.83 12.04
N GLU A 47 6.53 1.66 11.86
CA GLU A 47 6.44 2.90 11.11
C GLU A 47 6.71 2.60 9.64
N LEU A 48 5.92 3.22 8.77
CA LEU A 48 5.98 3.07 7.33
C LEU A 48 5.99 4.46 6.68
N SER A 49 7.05 4.76 5.95
CA SER A 49 7.13 5.92 5.06
C SER A 49 7.02 5.44 3.62
N PHE A 50 6.15 6.07 2.84
CA PHE A 50 5.84 5.63 1.49
C PHE A 50 5.23 6.74 0.62
N HIS A 51 5.22 6.49 -0.69
CA HIS A 51 4.60 7.36 -1.68
C HIS A 51 3.30 6.77 -2.22
N HIS A 52 2.26 7.58 -2.28
CA HIS A 52 0.99 7.28 -2.93
C HIS A 52 0.99 7.78 -4.37
N GLU A 53 1.01 6.85 -5.33
CA GLU A 53 1.04 7.23 -6.75
C GLU A 53 -0.22 7.98 -7.19
N VAL A 54 -1.40 7.62 -6.66
CA VAL A 54 -2.70 8.14 -7.13
C VAL A 54 -3.11 9.43 -6.41
N TYR A 55 -2.37 9.84 -5.38
CA TYR A 55 -2.70 11.05 -4.64
C TYR A 55 -2.28 12.29 -5.44
N PRO A 56 -2.99 13.43 -5.27
CA PRO A 56 -2.59 14.69 -5.88
C PRO A 56 -1.15 15.06 -5.52
N GLU A 57 -0.47 15.69 -6.46
CA GLU A 57 0.89 16.19 -6.25
C GLU A 57 0.97 17.08 -4.99
N GLY A 58 2.05 16.92 -4.22
CA GLY A 58 2.24 17.63 -2.96
C GLY A 58 1.63 16.96 -1.73
N VAL A 59 0.81 15.91 -1.88
CA VAL A 59 0.27 15.12 -0.75
C VAL A 59 0.53 13.62 -0.86
N GLN A 60 1.41 13.20 -1.78
CA GLN A 60 1.69 11.79 -2.10
C GLN A 60 2.51 11.08 -1.02
N ASP A 61 3.49 11.78 -0.42
CA ASP A 61 4.34 11.16 0.59
C ASP A 61 3.63 11.12 1.94
N LYS A 62 3.56 9.94 2.55
CA LYS A 62 2.87 9.68 3.82
C LYS A 62 3.74 8.87 4.77
N GLY A 63 3.53 9.13 6.07
CA GLY A 63 4.06 8.32 7.16
C GLY A 63 2.92 7.78 8.00
N TYR A 64 2.83 6.46 8.15
CA TYR A 64 1.86 5.80 9.04
C TYR A 64 2.56 4.94 10.08
N THR A 65 2.05 4.99 11.30
CA THR A 65 2.29 3.93 12.29
C THR A 65 1.20 2.89 12.16
N ILE A 66 1.57 1.65 11.85
CA ILE A 66 0.63 0.57 11.56
C ILE A 66 0.74 -0.50 12.63
N GLN A 67 -0.38 -0.84 13.24
CA GLN A 67 -0.52 -2.01 14.08
C GLN A 67 -1.00 -3.19 13.23
N THR A 68 -0.20 -4.26 13.18
CA THR A 68 -0.57 -5.47 12.41
C THR A 68 -1.76 -6.17 13.09
N ILE A 69 -2.83 -6.38 12.34
CA ILE A 69 -3.97 -7.22 12.74
C ILE A 69 -3.69 -8.66 12.30
N GLU A 70 -3.48 -8.84 11.00
CA GLU A 70 -3.29 -10.15 10.37
C GLU A 70 -2.17 -10.10 9.33
N ARG A 71 -1.47 -11.22 9.18
CA ARG A 71 -0.42 -11.39 8.17
C ARG A 71 -0.43 -12.83 7.68
N SER A 72 -0.64 -13.00 6.39
CA SER A 72 -0.54 -14.28 5.69
C SER A 72 0.74 -14.32 4.85
N ASP A 73 0.85 -15.29 3.95
CA ASP A 73 1.81 -15.33 2.86
C ASP A 73 1.47 -14.37 1.70
N HIS A 74 0.20 -13.97 1.56
CA HIS A 74 -0.27 -13.14 0.46
C HIS A 74 -0.49 -11.67 0.80
N TYR A 75 -0.77 -11.36 2.07
CA TYR A 75 -1.17 -10.00 2.47
C TYR A 75 -0.74 -9.62 3.88
N LEU A 76 -0.78 -8.32 4.15
CA LEU A 76 -0.68 -7.72 5.47
C LEU A 76 -1.87 -6.79 5.71
N LEU A 77 -2.68 -7.12 6.71
CA LEU A 77 -3.77 -6.27 7.18
C LEU A 77 -3.34 -5.57 8.47
N GLY A 78 -3.49 -4.26 8.50
CA GLY A 78 -3.16 -3.42 9.64
C GLY A 78 -4.22 -2.37 9.92
N ARG A 79 -4.10 -1.79 11.12
CA ARG A 79 -4.81 -0.57 11.51
C ARG A 79 -3.81 0.56 11.60
N VAL A 80 -4.14 1.72 11.04
CA VAL A 80 -3.35 2.94 11.25
C VAL A 80 -3.62 3.42 12.68
N VAL A 81 -2.56 3.50 13.49
CA VAL A 81 -2.62 3.90 14.90
C VAL A 81 -3.23 5.30 15.02
N GLU A 82 -3.99 5.54 16.10
CA GLU A 82 -4.72 6.80 16.37
C GLU A 82 -5.80 7.13 15.32
N SER A 83 -6.20 6.15 14.51
CA SER A 83 -7.32 6.28 13.58
C SER A 83 -8.16 5.01 13.54
N ASP A 84 -9.31 5.08 12.88
CA ASP A 84 -10.14 3.92 12.53
C ASP A 84 -9.83 3.36 11.13
N ARG A 85 -8.77 3.87 10.48
CA ARG A 85 -8.40 3.42 9.13
C ARG A 85 -7.79 2.04 9.16
N LEU A 86 -8.27 1.17 8.28
CA LEU A 86 -7.65 -0.13 8.01
C LEU A 86 -6.85 -0.04 6.72
N VAL A 87 -5.73 -0.73 6.68
CA VAL A 87 -4.87 -0.79 5.51
C VAL A 87 -4.56 -2.24 5.15
N LEU A 88 -4.79 -2.58 3.90
CA LEU A 88 -4.43 -3.87 3.31
C LEU A 88 -3.28 -3.66 2.33
N PHE A 89 -2.18 -4.36 2.56
CA PHE A 89 -1.06 -4.42 1.63
C PHE A 89 -1.03 -5.76 0.91
N LEU A 90 -0.84 -5.70 -0.39
CA LEU A 90 -0.78 -6.82 -1.31
C LEU A 90 0.46 -6.67 -2.20
N LYS A 91 0.86 -7.78 -2.82
CA LYS A 91 1.82 -7.71 -3.93
C LYS A 91 1.19 -6.89 -5.05
N LEU A 92 1.90 -5.88 -5.56
CA LEU A 92 1.44 -5.16 -6.74
C LEU A 92 1.54 -6.09 -7.95
N THR A 93 0.47 -6.20 -8.72
CA THR A 93 0.43 -7.00 -9.95
C THR A 93 -0.32 -6.22 -11.02
N SER A 94 -0.05 -6.52 -12.29
CA SER A 94 -0.81 -5.96 -13.41
C SER A 94 -2.30 -6.27 -13.30
N ASN A 95 -2.67 -7.47 -12.85
CA ASN A 95 -4.08 -7.81 -12.65
C ASN A 95 -4.75 -6.87 -11.62
N TRP A 96 -4.08 -6.59 -10.50
CA TRP A 96 -4.61 -5.63 -9.51
C TRP A 96 -4.71 -4.22 -10.11
N LEU A 97 -3.72 -3.76 -10.87
CA LEU A 97 -3.78 -2.46 -11.55
C LEU A 97 -4.98 -2.34 -12.49
N TYR A 98 -5.18 -3.31 -13.38
CA TYR A 98 -6.28 -3.32 -14.34
C TYR A 98 -7.67 -3.55 -13.68
N GLN A 99 -7.71 -4.07 -12.46
CA GLN A 99 -8.96 -4.16 -11.67
C GLN A 99 -9.37 -2.81 -11.06
N HIS A 100 -8.43 -1.89 -10.87
CA HIS A 100 -8.66 -0.65 -10.11
C HIS A 100 -8.49 0.63 -10.92
N PHE A 101 -7.81 0.58 -12.07
CA PHE A 101 -7.53 1.74 -12.91
C PHE A 101 -7.80 1.45 -14.38
N ASP A 102 -8.11 2.49 -15.15
CA ASP A 102 -8.26 2.37 -16.59
C ASP A 102 -6.91 2.13 -17.31
N ASP A 103 -6.99 1.66 -18.54
CA ASP A 103 -5.82 1.30 -19.35
C ASP A 103 -4.81 2.43 -19.51
N ARG A 104 -5.29 3.69 -19.56
CA ARG A 104 -4.44 4.86 -19.76
C ARG A 104 -3.64 5.16 -18.49
N ALA A 105 -4.29 5.12 -17.33
CA ALA A 105 -3.65 5.30 -16.03
C ALA A 105 -2.61 4.20 -15.77
N VAL A 106 -2.94 2.94 -16.09
CA VAL A 106 -2.01 1.82 -15.96
C VAL A 106 -0.80 1.99 -16.87
N ALA A 107 -1.00 2.34 -18.15
CA ALA A 107 0.10 2.56 -19.09
C ALA A 107 1.04 3.68 -18.63
N ALA A 108 0.48 4.81 -18.16
CA ALA A 108 1.26 5.92 -17.64
C ALA A 108 2.09 5.55 -16.39
N PHE A 109 1.49 4.78 -15.47
CA PHE A 109 2.19 4.29 -14.27
C PHE A 109 3.39 3.40 -14.63
N LEU A 110 3.18 2.44 -15.54
CA LEU A 110 4.22 1.49 -15.95
C LEU A 110 5.38 2.20 -16.65
N ASP A 111 5.08 3.12 -17.57
CA ASP A 111 6.07 3.91 -18.30
C ASP A 111 6.88 4.81 -17.36
N LYS A 112 6.19 5.60 -16.50
CA LYS A 112 6.82 6.49 -15.52
C LYS A 112 7.80 5.76 -14.60
N ASN A 113 7.45 4.54 -14.18
CA ASN A 113 8.21 3.77 -13.20
C ASN A 113 9.12 2.71 -13.82
N ASN A 114 9.21 2.67 -15.15
CA ASN A 114 10.02 1.73 -15.91
C ASN A 114 9.73 0.26 -15.55
N LEU A 115 8.44 -0.06 -15.36
CA LEU A 115 7.93 -1.39 -15.02
C LEU A 115 7.40 -2.08 -16.27
N THR A 116 7.73 -3.36 -16.45
CA THR A 116 7.13 -4.19 -17.51
C THR A 116 5.76 -4.71 -17.06
N LYS A 117 4.90 -5.16 -17.98
CA LYS A 117 3.57 -5.74 -17.62
C LYS A 117 3.64 -7.04 -16.80
N ASP A 118 4.82 -7.62 -16.61
CA ASP A 118 5.03 -8.86 -15.84
C ASP A 118 5.70 -8.62 -14.49
N PHE A 119 5.72 -7.36 -14.02
CA PHE A 119 6.32 -7.02 -12.74
C PHE A 119 5.56 -7.71 -11.59
N ALA A 120 6.21 -8.73 -11.03
CA ALA A 120 5.72 -9.51 -9.90
C ALA A 120 6.89 -9.89 -8.99
#